data_AF-A0A4T2H964-F1
#
_entry.id   AF-A0A4T2H964-F1
#
_cell.length_a   1.000
_cell.length_b   1.000
_cell.length_c   1.000
_cell.angle_alpha   90.00
_cell.angle_beta   90.00
_cell.angle_gamma   90.00
#
_symmetry.space_group_name_H-M   'P 1'
#
loop_
_entity.id
_entity.type
_entity.pdbx_description
1 polymer ?
#
loop_
_entity_poly.entity_id
_entity_poly.type
_entity_poly.pdbx_seq_one_letter_code
_entity_poly.pdbx_strand_id
1 'polypeptide(L)'
;MNNTITMLKKNKKDPLDRAIDYMLKFQRTDAIFEIPKLLAVVDSIQKYVFSQSKMKCGDYSVFASLLENEQVDERLQFLIDYGVPCSAVKKVKLPEELTGYPNLIQYLKDNISQISSKLIPYEMKLMNEALF
;
A
#
# COMPACT_ATOMS: atom_id res chain seq x y z
N MET A 1 -24.14 37.39 -30.86
CA MET A 1 -24.99 36.21 -30.54
C MET A 1 -24.26 34.96 -31.04
N ASN A 2 -23.18 34.53 -30.37
CA ASN A 2 -22.37 33.35 -30.75
C ASN A 2 -21.59 32.70 -29.58
N ASN A 3 -21.79 33.15 -28.32
CA ASN A 3 -21.02 32.63 -27.18
C ASN A 3 -21.73 31.48 -26.42
N THR A 4 -22.98 31.16 -26.77
CA THR A 4 -23.75 30.12 -26.07
C THR A 4 -23.49 28.72 -26.62
N ILE A 5 -23.13 28.58 -27.91
CA ILE A 5 -22.91 27.27 -28.53
C ILE A 5 -21.57 26.64 -28.12
N THR A 6 -20.56 27.45 -27.74
CA THR A 6 -19.26 26.95 -27.27
C THR A 6 -19.31 26.36 -25.85
N MET A 7 -20.33 26.70 -25.05
CA MET A 7 -20.47 26.25 -23.65
C MET A 7 -21.16 24.88 -23.50
N LEU A 8 -21.69 24.31 -24.59
CA LEU A 8 -22.45 23.05 -24.56
C LEU A 8 -21.61 21.80 -24.90
N LYS A 9 -20.30 21.95 -25.11
CA LYS A 9 -19.39 20.85 -25.51
C LYS A 9 -18.40 20.39 -24.44
N LYS A 10 -18.57 20.79 -23.18
CA LYS A 10 -17.57 20.55 -22.12
C LYS A 10 -18.16 19.94 -20.84
N ASN A 11 -18.81 18.78 -20.96
CA ASN A 11 -19.29 18.05 -19.76
C ASN A 11 -19.29 16.51 -19.86
N LYS A 12 -18.55 15.94 -20.82
CA LYS A 12 -18.10 14.54 -20.70
C LYS A 12 -16.67 14.59 -20.19
N LYS A 13 -16.46 14.22 -18.92
CA LYS A 13 -15.10 13.90 -18.44
C LYS A 13 -14.49 12.93 -19.45
N ASP A 14 -13.26 13.23 -19.87
CA ASP A 14 -12.48 12.38 -20.76
C ASP A 14 -12.60 10.92 -20.28
N PRO A 15 -12.90 9.94 -21.16
CA PRO A 15 -12.88 8.53 -20.79
C PRO A 15 -11.60 8.11 -20.03
N LEU A 16 -10.46 8.69 -20.38
CA LEU A 16 -9.18 8.46 -19.69
C LEU A 16 -9.21 9.01 -18.27
N ASP A 17 -9.61 10.26 -18.08
CA ASP A 17 -9.73 10.87 -16.75
C ASP A 17 -10.68 10.07 -15.86
N ARG A 18 -11.79 9.56 -16.41
CA ARG A 18 -12.73 8.71 -15.67
C ARG A 18 -12.12 7.37 -15.27
N ALA A 19 -11.31 6.77 -16.13
CA ALA A 19 -10.63 5.51 -15.81
C ALA A 19 -9.58 5.71 -14.71
N ILE A 20 -8.83 6.83 -14.77
CA ILE A 20 -7.86 7.22 -13.75
C ILE A 20 -8.57 7.46 -12.41
N ASP A 21 -9.61 8.29 -12.40
CA ASP A 21 -10.42 8.57 -11.21
C ASP A 21 -10.99 7.29 -10.59
N TYR A 22 -11.52 6.39 -11.44
CA TYR A 22 -12.05 5.10 -11.01
C TYR A 22 -10.97 4.24 -10.34
N MET A 23 -9.80 4.08 -10.96
CA MET A 23 -8.75 3.25 -10.37
C MET A 23 -8.20 3.81 -9.06
N LEU A 24 -8.00 5.13 -8.99
CA LEU A 24 -7.54 5.77 -7.76
C LEU A 24 -8.57 5.68 -6.63
N LYS A 25 -9.87 5.66 -6.97
CA LYS A 25 -10.94 5.42 -6.00
C LYS A 25 -10.99 3.96 -5.57
N PHE A 26 -10.97 3.03 -6.52
CA PHE A 26 -10.97 1.59 -6.26
C PHE A 26 -9.81 1.19 -5.34
N GLN A 27 -8.59 1.67 -5.64
CA GLN A 27 -7.42 1.39 -4.80
C GLN A 27 -7.62 1.87 -3.36
N ARG A 28 -8.12 3.10 -3.18
CA ARG A 28 -8.27 3.72 -1.86
C ARG A 28 -9.48 3.28 -1.06
N THR A 29 -10.50 2.69 -1.67
CA THR A 29 -11.74 2.31 -0.98
C THR A 29 -11.90 0.81 -0.96
N ASP A 30 -11.84 0.19 -2.13
CA ASP A 30 -12.19 -1.22 -2.25
C ASP A 30 -10.97 -2.10 -1.95
N ALA A 31 -9.85 -1.85 -2.61
CA ALA A 31 -8.66 -2.69 -2.50
C ALA A 31 -8.05 -2.67 -1.09
N ILE A 32 -7.88 -1.49 -0.50
CA ILE A 32 -7.22 -1.33 0.81
C ILE A 32 -8.18 -1.56 2.00
N PHE A 33 -9.51 -1.41 1.84
CA PHE A 33 -10.44 -1.48 2.98
C PHE A 33 -11.57 -2.49 2.83
N GLU A 34 -12.41 -2.38 1.80
CA GLU A 34 -13.60 -3.25 1.71
C GLU A 34 -13.24 -4.71 1.45
N ILE A 35 -12.29 -4.99 0.56
CA ILE A 35 -11.86 -6.37 0.28
C ILE A 35 -11.23 -7.02 1.52
N PRO A 36 -10.26 -6.39 2.23
CA PRO A 36 -9.73 -6.92 3.49
C PRO A 36 -10.80 -7.21 4.54
N LYS A 37 -11.77 -6.31 4.70
CA LYS A 37 -12.88 -6.50 5.63
C LYS A 37 -13.74 -7.71 5.26
N LEU A 38 -14.03 -7.92 3.98
CA LEU A 38 -14.73 -9.10 3.50
C LEU A 38 -13.92 -10.38 3.72
N LEU A 39 -12.60 -10.34 3.48
CA LEU A 39 -11.70 -11.48 3.75
C LEU A 39 -11.69 -11.84 5.24
N ALA A 40 -11.70 -10.87 6.15
CA ALA A 40 -11.77 -11.11 7.60
C ALA A 40 -13.10 -11.77 8.02
N VAL A 41 -14.21 -11.40 7.38
CA VAL A 41 -15.51 -12.06 7.60
C VAL A 41 -15.47 -13.50 7.10
N VAL A 42 -14.96 -13.73 5.89
CA VAL A 42 -14.78 -15.09 5.34
C VAL A 42 -13.90 -15.94 6.25
N ASP A 43 -12.78 -15.38 6.72
CA ASP A 43 -11.85 -16.03 7.64
C ASP A 43 -12.52 -16.45 8.95
N SER A 44 -13.36 -15.59 9.50
CA SER A 44 -14.12 -15.87 10.73
C SER A 44 -15.13 -17.01 10.52
N ILE A 45 -15.88 -16.96 9.40
CA ILE A 45 -16.88 -17.99 9.08
C ILE A 45 -16.22 -19.34 8.82
N GLN A 46 -15.17 -19.40 8.00
CA GLN A 46 -14.50 -20.68 7.72
C GLN A 46 -13.84 -21.27 8.96
N LYS A 47 -13.17 -20.47 9.80
CA LYS A 47 -12.60 -20.94 11.08
C LYS A 47 -13.69 -21.52 11.98
N TYR A 48 -14.84 -20.84 12.08
CA TYR A 48 -15.98 -21.35 12.85
C TYR A 48 -16.48 -22.68 12.30
N VAL A 49 -16.81 -22.78 11.01
CA VAL A 49 -17.39 -24.00 10.41
C VAL A 49 -16.41 -25.18 10.48
N PHE A 50 -15.14 -24.96 10.12
CA PHE A 50 -14.14 -26.04 10.06
C PHE A 50 -13.69 -26.50 11.45
N SER A 51 -13.79 -25.64 12.47
CA SER A 51 -13.58 -26.05 13.87
C SER A 51 -14.58 -27.12 14.31
N GLN A 52 -15.82 -27.08 13.79
CA GLN A 52 -16.86 -28.05 14.12
C GLN A 52 -16.62 -29.42 13.45
N SER A 53 -16.00 -29.44 12.26
CA SER A 53 -15.72 -30.65 11.50
C SER A 53 -14.29 -31.20 11.67
N LYS A 54 -13.47 -30.60 12.56
CA LYS A 54 -12.04 -30.93 12.75
C LYS A 54 -11.23 -30.91 11.45
N MET A 55 -11.62 -30.07 10.50
CA MET A 55 -10.93 -29.90 9.21
C MET A 55 -9.94 -28.74 9.28
N LYS A 56 -8.90 -28.79 8.44
CA LYS A 56 -7.95 -27.67 8.31
C LYS A 56 -8.64 -26.49 7.60
N CYS A 57 -8.51 -25.30 8.16
CA CYS A 57 -8.93 -24.04 7.52
C CYS A 57 -7.73 -23.36 6.85
N GLY A 58 -7.99 -22.50 5.87
CA GLY A 58 -6.97 -21.63 5.28
C GLY A 58 -6.69 -20.41 6.14
N ASP A 59 -5.69 -19.61 5.77
CA ASP A 59 -5.39 -18.34 6.42
C ASP A 59 -5.63 -17.17 5.46
N TYR A 60 -6.80 -16.53 5.60
CA TYR A 60 -7.18 -15.40 4.75
C TYR A 60 -6.61 -14.07 5.27
N SER A 61 -6.05 -14.06 6.49
CA SER A 61 -5.42 -12.86 7.06
C SER A 61 -4.20 -12.43 6.22
N VAL A 62 -3.47 -13.39 5.66
CA VAL A 62 -2.33 -13.13 4.77
C VAL A 62 -2.75 -12.29 3.55
N PHE A 63 -3.87 -12.62 2.91
CA PHE A 63 -4.35 -11.87 1.75
C PHE A 63 -4.91 -10.50 2.14
N ALA A 64 -5.56 -10.39 3.30
CA ALA A 64 -6.04 -9.12 3.83
C ALA A 64 -4.85 -8.16 4.08
N SER A 65 -3.80 -8.63 4.76
CA SER A 65 -2.60 -7.83 5.04
C SER A 65 -1.87 -7.39 3.78
N LEU A 66 -1.81 -8.24 2.74
CA LEU A 66 -1.19 -7.87 1.46
C LEU A 66 -1.93 -6.73 0.75
N LEU A 67 -3.26 -6.68 0.90
CA LEU A 67 -4.11 -5.65 0.33
C LEU A 67 -4.07 -4.35 1.16
N GLU A 68 -4.10 -4.44 2.49
CA GLU A 68 -4.06 -3.31 3.41
C GLU A 68 -2.72 -2.57 3.38
N ASN A 69 -1.60 -3.32 3.46
CA ASN A 69 -0.26 -2.73 3.55
C ASN A 69 0.32 -2.40 2.17
N GLU A 70 -0.48 -2.51 1.11
CA GLU A 70 -0.04 -2.44 -0.28
C GLU A 70 1.20 -3.32 -0.59
N GLN A 71 1.45 -4.42 0.13
CA GLN A 71 2.67 -5.25 0.06
C GLN A 71 3.95 -4.62 0.63
N VAL A 72 3.83 -3.64 1.52
CA VAL A 72 4.95 -3.13 2.32
C VAL A 72 5.27 -4.11 3.45
N ASP A 73 6.57 -4.36 3.66
CA ASP A 73 7.06 -5.14 4.81
C ASP A 73 6.67 -4.43 6.11
N GLU A 74 6.00 -5.14 7.02
CA GLU A 74 5.54 -4.59 8.31
C GLU A 74 6.68 -3.96 9.11
N ARG A 75 7.91 -4.49 8.98
CA ARG A 75 9.10 -3.93 9.63
C ARG A 75 9.41 -2.50 9.18
N LEU A 76 8.93 -2.10 8.00
CA LEU A 76 9.12 -0.77 7.41
C LEU A 76 7.92 0.15 7.61
N GLN A 77 6.85 -0.30 8.29
CA GLN A 77 5.63 0.49 8.49
C GLN A 77 5.91 1.84 9.18
N PHE A 78 6.89 1.89 10.08
CA PHE A 78 7.29 3.14 10.77
C PHE A 78 7.74 4.25 9.79
N LEU A 79 8.29 3.90 8.61
CA LEU A 79 8.65 4.88 7.60
C LEU A 79 7.41 5.55 7.02
N ILE A 80 6.32 4.80 6.84
CA ILE A 80 5.04 5.34 6.39
C ILE A 80 4.46 6.26 7.46
N ASP A 81 4.53 5.86 8.73
CA ASP A 81 4.07 6.68 9.85
C ASP A 81 4.87 8.00 9.97
N TYR A 82 6.14 8.00 9.54
CA TYR A 82 7.00 9.20 9.46
C TYR A 82 6.82 10.00 8.16
N GLY A 83 5.89 9.61 7.30
CA GLY A 83 5.52 10.35 6.09
C GLY A 83 6.29 9.94 4.83
N VAL A 84 7.08 8.87 4.87
CA VAL A 84 7.73 8.32 3.67
C VAL A 84 6.65 7.60 2.82
N PRO A 85 6.49 7.93 1.53
CA PRO A 85 5.45 7.34 0.71
C PRO A 85 5.67 5.83 0.51
N CYS A 86 4.59 5.05 0.48
CA CYS A 86 4.64 3.60 0.24
C CYS A 86 5.44 3.22 -1.01
N SER A 87 5.41 4.04 -2.06
CA SER A 87 6.20 3.86 -3.28
C SER A 87 7.70 3.83 -3.03
N ALA A 88 8.19 4.60 -2.07
CA ALA A 88 9.60 4.60 -1.65
C ALA A 88 9.89 3.38 -0.79
N VAL A 89 9.03 3.08 0.18
CA VAL A 89 9.22 1.98 1.14
C VAL A 89 9.29 0.63 0.42
N LYS A 90 8.45 0.40 -0.60
CA LYS A 90 8.47 -0.82 -1.43
C LYS A 90 9.77 -1.08 -2.18
N LYS A 91 10.61 -0.05 -2.38
CA LYS A 91 11.89 -0.17 -3.08
C LYS A 91 13.01 -0.63 -2.14
N VAL A 92 12.77 -0.58 -0.83
CA VAL A 92 13.66 -1.09 0.21
C VAL A 92 13.45 -2.60 0.30
N LYS A 93 14.53 -3.36 0.18
CA LYS A 93 14.52 -4.81 0.37
C LYS A 93 15.31 -5.13 1.63
N LEU A 94 14.68 -5.83 2.55
CA LEU A 94 15.31 -6.27 3.80
C LEU A 94 15.68 -7.75 3.70
N PRO A 95 16.84 -8.15 4.24
CA PRO A 95 17.14 -9.56 4.50
C PRO A 95 16.09 -10.16 5.46
N GLU A 96 15.75 -11.44 5.28
CA GLU A 96 14.77 -12.13 6.14
C GLU A 96 15.30 -12.28 7.57
N GLU A 97 16.61 -12.45 7.74
CA GLU A 97 17.27 -12.64 9.04
C GLU A 97 17.34 -11.35 9.86
N LEU A 98 17.06 -10.19 9.25
CA LEU A 98 17.17 -8.90 9.90
C LEU A 98 15.99 -8.69 10.87
N THR A 99 16.30 -8.78 12.16
CA THR A 99 15.33 -8.66 13.26
C THR A 99 15.80 -7.61 14.28
N GLY A 100 14.82 -6.95 14.91
CA GLY A 100 15.05 -5.91 15.91
C GLY A 100 15.19 -4.51 15.32
N TYR A 101 14.51 -3.55 15.96
CA TYR A 101 14.41 -2.17 15.50
C TYR A 101 15.77 -1.43 15.37
N PRO A 102 16.74 -1.58 16.32
CA PRO A 102 18.04 -0.91 16.19
C PRO A 102 18.86 -1.40 14.98
N ASN A 103 18.89 -2.73 14.77
CA ASN A 103 19.61 -3.34 13.65
C ASN A 103 19.00 -2.94 12.31
N LEU A 104 17.67 -2.80 12.27
CA LEU A 104 16.95 -2.34 11.09
C LEU A 104 17.34 -0.91 10.70
N ILE A 105 17.29 0.04 11.64
CA ILE A 105 17.67 1.43 11.35
C ILE A 105 19.13 1.51 10.90
N GLN A 106 20.02 0.78 11.58
CA GLN A 106 21.43 0.77 11.22
C GLN A 106 21.64 0.23 9.79
N TYR A 107 20.98 -0.89 9.44
CA TYR A 107 21.02 -1.43 8.09
C TYR A 107 20.53 -0.43 7.04
N LEU A 108 19.43 0.29 7.31
CA LEU A 108 18.88 1.30 6.41
C LEU A 108 19.86 2.47 6.21
N LYS A 109 20.52 2.91 7.28
CA LYS A 109 21.56 3.95 7.22
C LYS A 109 22.78 3.50 6.42
N ASP A 110 23.26 2.28 6.67
CA ASP A 110 24.43 1.72 5.99
C ASP A 110 24.20 1.51 4.49
N ASN A 111 22.95 1.22 4.10
CA ASN A 111 22.56 0.96 2.71
C ASN A 111 21.87 2.15 2.04
N ILE A 112 21.87 3.34 2.66
CA ILE A 112 21.10 4.50 2.18
C ILE A 112 21.50 4.91 0.76
N SER A 113 22.78 4.78 0.39
CA SER A 113 23.27 5.09 -0.96
C SER A 113 22.66 4.16 -2.02
N GLN A 114 22.54 2.87 -1.72
CA GLN A 114 21.92 1.90 -2.62
C GLN A 114 20.41 2.11 -2.71
N ILE A 115 19.76 2.40 -1.58
CA ILE A 115 18.33 2.71 -1.53
C ILE A 115 18.03 3.97 -2.35
N SER A 116 18.77 5.05 -2.10
CA SER A 116 18.60 6.36 -2.75
C SER A 116 18.73 6.30 -4.27
N SER A 117 19.54 5.37 -4.81
CA SER A 117 19.66 5.16 -6.27
C SER A 117 18.34 4.74 -6.94
N LYS A 118 17.38 4.22 -6.18
CA LYS A 118 16.05 3.79 -6.65
C LYS A 118 14.96 4.81 -6.35
N LEU A 119 15.27 5.83 -5.55
CA LEU A 119 14.31 6.85 -5.10
C LEU A 119 14.35 8.07 -6.02
N ILE A 120 13.21 8.71 -6.19
CA ILE A 120 13.17 10.06 -6.80
C ILE A 120 13.65 11.10 -5.77
N PRO A 121 14.07 12.31 -6.19
CA PRO A 121 14.63 13.31 -5.26
C PRO A 121 13.72 13.64 -4.07
N TYR A 122 12.41 13.68 -4.30
CA TYR A 122 11.42 13.91 -3.24
C TYR A 122 11.36 12.75 -2.23
N GLU A 123 11.32 11.51 -2.70
CA GLU A 123 11.33 10.32 -1.85
C GLU A 123 12.64 10.23 -1.04
N MET A 124 13.78 10.55 -1.68
CA MET A 124 15.09 10.58 -1.01
C MET A 124 15.12 11.61 0.12
N LYS A 125 14.53 12.79 -0.09
CA LYS A 125 14.42 13.81 0.96
C LYS A 125 13.68 13.27 2.18
N LEU A 126 12.48 12.74 1.98
CA LEU A 126 11.64 12.22 3.07
C LEU A 126 12.31 11.02 3.78
N MET A 127 12.96 10.15 3.01
CA MET A 127 13.68 9.01 3.58
C MET A 127 14.84 9.44 4.48
N ASN A 128 15.56 10.49 4.11
CA ASN A 128 16.62 11.04 4.96
C ASN A 128 16.05 11.67 6.23
N GLU A 129 14.97 12.44 6.13
CA GLU A 129 14.29 13.05 7.30
C GLU A 129 13.73 11.99 8.27
N ALA A 130 13.33 10.83 7.76
CA ALA A 130 12.82 9.73 8.59
C ALA A 130 13.93 8.95 9.32
N LEU A 131 15.15 8.94 8.79
CA LEU A 131 16.25 8.11 9.31
C LEU A 131 17.28 8.90 10.14
N PHE A 132 17.46 10.19 9.86
CA PHE A 132 18.49 11.05 10.48
C PHE A 132 17.86 12.24 11.19
#